data_AF-A0A7C6N3Z3-F1
#
_entry.id   AF-A0A7C6N3Z3-F1
#
_cell.length_a   1.000
_cell.length_b   1.000
_cell.length_c   1.000
_cell.angle_alpha   90.00
_cell.angle_beta   90.00
_cell.angle_gamma   90.00
#
_symmetry.space_group_name_H-M   'P 1'
#
loop_
_entity.id
_entity.type
_entity.pdbx_description
1 polymer ?
#
loop_
_entity_poly.entity_id
_entity_poly.type
_entity_poly.pdbx_seq_one_letter_code
_entity_poly.pdbx_strand_id
1 'polypeptide(L)'
;MKGVFSIKQIKKYHLWGIIFIVAFSSLMHFVFDLSGKSKIVGAIAPVNESLWEHLKMPLLPIMLWWIITYFILKRQINNLEKWILSGMISSLITILFIAAFYYTYTGAFGIHSVVLDILSLIIGVILGQLVALKIYTDLELKTYHYLIIYIIFFSFVFLFIIFTYKTPHLPLFKDQTTGSYGLN
;
A
#
# COMPACT_ATOMS: atom_id res chain seq x y z
N MET A 1 13.03 1.62 32.93
CA MET A 1 11.85 0.80 32.54
C MET A 1 11.01 1.43 31.40
N LYS A 2 11.62 2.06 30.38
CA LYS A 2 10.88 2.64 29.21
C LYS A 2 10.68 1.67 28.04
N GLY A 3 11.36 0.51 28.01
CA GLY A 3 11.43 -0.37 26.84
C GLY A 3 10.26 -1.35 26.66
N VAL A 4 9.77 -1.97 27.74
CA VAL A 4 8.82 -3.11 27.61
C VAL A 4 7.37 -2.66 27.37
N PHE A 5 6.94 -1.56 27.99
CA PHE A 5 5.60 -0.99 27.77
C PHE A 5 5.44 -0.37 26.36
N SER A 6 6.54 0.06 25.73
CA SER A 6 6.54 0.68 24.40
C SER A 6 6.20 -0.33 23.28
N ILE A 7 6.85 -1.51 23.29
CA ILE A 7 6.71 -2.51 22.21
C ILE A 7 5.31 -3.14 22.18
N LYS A 8 4.71 -3.41 23.36
CA LYS A 8 3.35 -3.99 23.42
C LYS A 8 2.30 -3.04 22.81
N GLN A 9 2.46 -1.73 23.04
CA GLN A 9 1.58 -0.73 22.44
C GLN A 9 1.80 -0.65 20.92
N ILE A 10 3.05 -0.59 20.46
CA ILE A 10 3.37 -0.60 19.02
C ILE A 10 2.72 -1.81 18.33
N LYS A 11 2.91 -3.03 18.87
CA LYS A 11 2.28 -4.26 18.35
C LYS A 11 0.75 -4.17 18.28
N LYS A 12 0.11 -3.62 19.32
CA LYS A 12 -1.34 -3.40 19.35
C LYS A 12 -1.80 -2.50 18.20
N TYR A 13 -1.11 -1.37 17.96
CA TYR A 13 -1.47 -0.45 16.88
C TYR A 13 -1.17 -1.03 15.49
N HIS A 14 -0.19 -1.92 15.33
CA HIS A 14 -0.05 -2.64 14.06
C HIS A 14 -1.26 -3.53 13.75
N LEU A 15 -1.82 -4.22 14.75
CA LEU A 15 -3.01 -5.05 14.56
C LEU A 15 -4.25 -4.21 14.19
N TRP A 16 -4.47 -3.10 14.88
CA TRP A 16 -5.53 -2.15 14.51
C TRP A 16 -5.29 -1.55 13.13
N GLY A 17 -4.03 -1.37 12.75
CA GLY A 17 -3.63 -0.91 11.44
C GLY A 17 -4.06 -1.83 10.33
N ILE A 18 -3.93 -3.14 10.50
CA ILE A 18 -4.38 -4.11 9.49
C ILE A 18 -5.87 -3.90 9.20
N ILE A 19 -6.71 -3.80 10.24
CA ILE A 19 -8.16 -3.60 10.10
C ILE A 19 -8.45 -2.26 9.42
N PHE A 20 -7.81 -1.18 9.90
CA PHE A 20 -7.98 0.15 9.32
C PHE A 20 -7.59 0.20 7.85
N ILE A 21 -6.40 -0.31 7.52
CA ILE A 21 -5.84 -0.25 6.18
C ILE A 21 -6.73 -1.03 5.22
N VAL A 22 -7.08 -2.28 5.54
CA VAL A 22 -7.96 -3.07 4.67
C VAL A 22 -9.29 -2.37 4.42
N ALA A 23 -9.93 -1.86 5.48
CA ALA A 23 -11.21 -1.16 5.35
C ALA A 23 -11.10 0.09 4.46
N PHE A 24 -10.12 0.95 4.71
CA PHE A 24 -9.96 2.19 3.95
C PHE A 24 -9.42 1.94 2.53
N SER A 25 -8.64 0.88 2.31
CA SER A 25 -8.22 0.45 0.96
C SER A 25 -9.40 -0.07 0.15
N SER A 26 -10.34 -0.79 0.76
CA SER A 26 -11.59 -1.15 0.08
C SER A 26 -12.45 0.08 -0.21
N LEU A 27 -12.50 1.06 0.71
CA LEU A 27 -13.22 2.32 0.47
C LEU A 27 -12.60 3.14 -0.67
N MET A 28 -11.28 3.09 -0.85
CA MET A 28 -10.59 3.79 -1.94
C MET A 28 -11.14 3.43 -3.33
N HIS A 29 -11.67 2.21 -3.49
CA HIS A 29 -12.30 1.76 -4.75
C HIS A 29 -13.42 2.71 -5.21
N PHE A 30 -14.20 3.27 -4.29
CA PHE A 30 -15.33 4.16 -4.62
C PHE A 30 -14.96 5.63 -4.75
N VAL A 31 -13.76 6.03 -4.31
CA VAL A 31 -13.39 7.44 -4.14
C VAL A 31 -13.37 8.20 -5.47
N PHE A 32 -12.97 7.56 -6.56
CA PHE A 32 -12.93 8.20 -7.87
C PHE A 32 -14.34 8.56 -8.37
N ASP A 33 -15.29 7.63 -8.31
CA ASP A 33 -16.67 7.90 -8.71
C ASP A 33 -17.38 8.89 -7.79
N LEU A 34 -17.19 8.75 -6.46
CA LEU A 34 -17.74 9.69 -5.48
C LEU A 34 -17.23 11.12 -5.65
N SER A 35 -16.04 11.29 -6.26
CA SER A 35 -15.49 12.61 -6.58
C SER A 35 -16.05 13.23 -7.87
N GLY A 36 -17.00 12.58 -8.53
CA GLY A 36 -17.45 12.96 -9.87
C GLY A 36 -16.38 12.75 -10.94
N LYS A 37 -15.56 11.69 -10.78
CA LYS A 37 -14.45 11.36 -11.69
C LYS A 37 -13.43 12.49 -11.85
N SER A 38 -13.12 13.16 -10.74
CA SER A 38 -12.13 14.24 -10.72
C SER A 38 -10.76 13.71 -11.12
N LYS A 39 -10.13 14.34 -12.13
CA LYS A 39 -8.78 13.97 -12.58
C LYS A 39 -7.79 13.96 -11.41
N ILE A 40 -7.83 14.98 -10.56
CA ILE A 40 -6.95 15.09 -9.38
C ILE A 40 -7.11 13.88 -8.46
N VAL A 41 -8.34 13.41 -8.25
CA VAL A 41 -8.61 12.23 -7.43
C VAL A 41 -8.14 10.95 -8.11
N GLY A 42 -8.25 10.86 -9.45
CA GLY A 42 -7.73 9.72 -10.21
C GLY A 42 -6.23 9.49 -10.05
N ALA A 43 -5.44 10.53 -9.71
CA ALA A 43 -4.02 10.37 -9.41
C ALA A 43 -3.74 9.48 -8.19
N ILE A 44 -4.70 9.36 -7.26
CA ILE A 44 -4.55 8.61 -5.99
C ILE A 44 -5.57 7.47 -5.83
N ALA A 45 -6.72 7.56 -6.49
CA ALA A 45 -7.77 6.54 -6.47
C ALA A 45 -7.70 5.68 -7.75
N PRO A 46 -8.20 4.43 -7.71
CA PRO A 46 -8.34 3.63 -8.91
C PRO A 46 -9.34 4.27 -9.87
N VAL A 47 -8.96 4.42 -11.14
CA VAL A 47 -9.82 5.00 -12.19
C VAL A 47 -10.51 3.94 -13.05
N ASN A 48 -10.08 2.69 -12.94
CA ASN A 48 -10.58 1.54 -13.69
C ASN A 48 -10.25 0.22 -12.94
N GLU A 49 -10.65 -0.92 -13.49
CA GLU A 49 -10.47 -2.25 -12.87
C GLU A 49 -9.17 -2.97 -13.29
N SER A 50 -8.13 -2.22 -13.65
CA SER A 50 -6.81 -2.82 -13.91
C SER A 50 -6.05 -3.11 -12.61
N LEU A 51 -5.17 -4.12 -12.65
CA LEU A 51 -4.30 -4.44 -11.52
C LEU A 51 -3.48 -3.22 -11.08
N TRP A 52 -2.95 -2.44 -12.03
CA TRP A 52 -2.19 -1.22 -11.71
C TRP A 52 -2.97 -0.24 -10.83
N GLU A 53 -4.23 -0.03 -11.15
CA GLU A 53 -5.11 0.88 -10.42
C GLU A 53 -5.44 0.34 -9.02
N HIS A 54 -5.66 -0.98 -8.89
CA HIS A 54 -5.84 -1.61 -7.58
C HIS A 54 -4.59 -1.50 -6.69
N LEU A 55 -3.38 -1.53 -7.25
CA LEU A 55 -2.13 -1.36 -6.47
C LEU A 55 -2.01 0.04 -5.84
N LYS A 56 -2.73 1.06 -6.33
CA LYS A 56 -2.77 2.39 -5.70
C LYS A 56 -3.58 2.41 -4.41
N MET A 57 -4.64 1.59 -4.32
CA MET A 57 -5.60 1.60 -3.21
C MET A 57 -4.97 1.44 -1.81
N PRO A 58 -3.97 0.56 -1.57
CA PRO A 58 -3.36 0.44 -0.24
C PRO A 58 -2.40 1.58 0.13
N LEU A 59 -1.87 2.33 -0.83
CA LEU A 59 -0.80 3.29 -0.58
C LEU A 59 -1.22 4.39 0.41
N LEU A 60 -2.34 5.07 0.13
CA LEU A 60 -2.82 6.17 0.96
C LEU A 60 -3.29 5.70 2.35
N PRO A 61 -4.12 4.65 2.49
CA PRO A 61 -4.52 4.10 3.79
C PRO A 61 -3.34 3.66 4.67
N ILE A 62 -2.32 3.02 4.08
CA ILE A 62 -1.09 2.67 4.82
C ILE A 62 -0.43 3.94 5.33
N MET A 63 -0.16 4.92 4.45
CA MET A 63 0.52 6.14 4.86
C MET A 63 -0.24 6.93 5.91
N LEU A 64 -1.57 7.05 5.76
CA LEU A 64 -2.43 7.69 6.76
C LEU A 64 -2.34 6.97 8.10
N TRP A 65 -2.42 5.64 8.12
CA TRP A 65 -2.30 4.88 9.37
C TRP A 65 -0.99 5.15 10.09
N TRP A 66 0.14 5.11 9.38
CA TRP A 66 1.47 5.34 9.94
C TRP A 66 1.67 6.78 10.44
N ILE A 67 1.08 7.77 9.77
CA ILE A 67 1.09 9.17 10.22
C ILE A 67 0.22 9.34 11.48
N ILE A 68 -1.01 8.82 11.47
CA ILE A 68 -1.93 8.90 12.63
C ILE A 68 -1.30 8.24 13.86
N THR A 69 -0.78 7.02 13.68
CA THR A 69 -0.16 6.27 14.77
C THR A 69 1.13 6.88 15.28
N TYR A 70 1.88 7.60 14.44
CA TYR A 70 3.01 8.41 14.91
C TYR A 70 2.56 9.43 15.97
N PHE A 71 1.50 10.19 15.70
CA PHE A 71 1.02 11.20 16.67
C PHE A 71 0.50 10.57 17.96
N ILE A 72 -0.12 9.39 17.89
CA ILE A 72 -0.60 8.64 19.05
C ILE A 72 0.57 8.07 19.88
N LEU A 73 1.61 7.56 19.21
CA LEU A 73 2.74 6.87 19.82
C LEU A 73 4.02 7.71 19.91
N LYS A 74 3.91 9.03 19.80
CA LYS A 74 5.07 9.95 19.75
C LYS A 74 6.04 9.81 20.92
N ARG A 75 5.58 9.34 22.09
CA ARG A 75 6.42 9.13 23.29
C ARG A 75 7.14 7.79 23.30
N GLN A 76 6.67 6.84 22.49
CA GLN A 76 7.12 5.46 22.37
C GLN A 76 8.05 5.30 21.16
N ILE A 77 7.88 6.15 20.15
CA ILE A 77 8.68 6.18 18.93
C ILE A 77 9.96 6.97 19.19
N ASN A 78 11.10 6.26 19.18
CA ASN A 78 12.40 6.87 19.48
C ASN A 78 13.15 7.35 18.23
N ASN A 79 12.74 6.89 17.05
CA ASN A 79 13.35 7.25 15.76
C ASN A 79 12.23 7.45 14.72
N LEU A 80 12.01 8.73 14.35
CA LEU A 80 10.98 9.12 13.39
C LEU A 80 11.30 8.67 11.97
N GLU A 81 12.56 8.81 11.54
CA GLU A 81 12.97 8.41 10.19
C GLU A 81 12.75 6.92 9.96
N LYS A 82 13.14 6.09 10.93
CA LYS A 82 12.92 4.65 10.89
C LYS A 82 11.43 4.29 10.90
N TRP A 83 10.60 5.07 11.60
CA TRP A 83 9.14 4.89 11.60
C TRP A 83 8.53 5.16 10.23
N ILE A 84 8.87 6.30 9.62
CA ILE A 84 8.40 6.68 8.27
C ILE A 84 8.84 5.62 7.25
N LEU A 85 10.12 5.24 7.29
CA LEU A 85 10.69 4.24 6.40
C LEU A 85 10.00 2.88 6.55
N SER A 86 9.67 2.47 7.77
CA SER A 86 8.93 1.23 8.02
C SER A 86 7.55 1.26 7.35
N GLY A 87 6.85 2.41 7.40
CA GLY A 87 5.58 2.59 6.68
C GLY A 87 5.72 2.55 5.16
N MET A 88 6.79 3.10 4.61
CA MET A 88 7.08 3.02 3.17
C MET A 88 7.35 1.58 2.73
N ILE A 89 8.14 0.83 3.49
CA ILE A 89 8.37 -0.60 3.22
C ILE A 89 7.06 -1.38 3.35
N SER A 90 6.22 -1.07 4.33
CA SER A 90 4.90 -1.69 4.47
C SER A 90 4.09 -1.56 3.19
N SER A 91 4.10 -0.37 2.59
CA SER A 91 3.44 -0.09 1.31
C SER A 91 4.05 -0.92 0.17
N LEU A 92 5.38 -0.91 0.04
CA LEU A 92 6.09 -1.64 -1.01
C LEU A 92 5.86 -3.15 -0.94
N ILE A 93 5.96 -3.75 0.25
CA ILE A 93 5.70 -5.19 0.44
C ILE A 93 4.24 -5.52 0.10
N THR A 94 3.30 -4.67 0.50
CA THR A 94 1.88 -4.87 0.21
C THR A 94 1.63 -4.88 -1.30
N ILE A 95 2.08 -3.87 -2.04
CA ILE A 95 1.83 -3.79 -3.49
C ILE A 95 2.57 -4.88 -4.26
N LEU A 96 3.78 -5.24 -3.87
CA LEU A 96 4.55 -6.31 -4.51
C LEU A 96 3.90 -7.67 -4.28
N PHE A 97 3.38 -7.91 -3.07
CA PHE A 97 2.65 -9.13 -2.76
C PHE A 97 1.37 -9.24 -3.58
N ILE A 98 0.55 -8.17 -3.64
CA ILE A 98 -0.70 -8.16 -4.43
C ILE A 98 -0.40 -8.48 -5.90
N ALA A 99 0.62 -7.83 -6.48
CA ALA A 99 1.01 -8.08 -7.87
C ALA A 99 1.48 -9.53 -8.10
N ALA A 100 2.36 -10.06 -7.23
CA ALA A 100 2.85 -11.43 -7.34
C ALA A 100 1.72 -12.46 -7.16
N PHE A 101 0.83 -12.23 -6.21
CA PHE A 101 -0.32 -13.08 -5.95
C PHE A 101 -1.27 -13.11 -7.16
N TYR A 102 -1.61 -11.93 -7.70
CA TYR A 102 -2.43 -11.81 -8.92
C TYR A 102 -1.86 -12.59 -10.10
N TYR A 103 -0.58 -12.40 -10.42
CA TYR A 103 0.02 -13.13 -11.55
C TYR A 103 0.18 -14.63 -11.29
N THR A 104 0.19 -15.06 -10.03
CA THR A 104 0.19 -16.49 -9.70
C THR A 104 -1.17 -17.11 -10.02
N TYR A 105 -2.29 -16.50 -9.59
CA TYR A 105 -3.60 -17.13 -9.78
C TYR A 105 -4.24 -16.77 -11.14
N THR A 106 -4.22 -15.50 -11.53
CA THR A 106 -4.77 -15.05 -12.83
C THR A 106 -3.83 -15.40 -13.96
N GLY A 107 -2.53 -15.12 -13.80
CA GLY A 107 -1.55 -15.35 -14.86
C GLY A 107 -1.32 -16.83 -15.16
N ALA A 108 -1.22 -17.68 -14.13
CA ALA A 108 -0.95 -19.11 -14.33
C ALA A 108 -2.22 -19.94 -14.53
N PHE A 109 -3.34 -19.61 -13.88
CA PHE A 109 -4.56 -20.42 -13.92
C PHE A 109 -5.75 -19.76 -14.62
N GLY A 110 -5.64 -18.49 -15.06
CA GLY A 110 -6.71 -17.78 -15.75
C GLY A 110 -7.92 -17.47 -14.87
N ILE A 111 -7.77 -17.53 -13.55
CA ILE A 111 -8.86 -17.33 -12.59
C ILE A 111 -9.02 -15.83 -12.37
N HIS A 112 -10.22 -15.29 -12.55
CA HIS A 112 -10.58 -13.92 -12.19
C HIS A 112 -11.57 -13.95 -11.02
N SER A 113 -11.20 -13.41 -9.86
CA SER A 113 -12.02 -13.50 -8.65
C SER A 113 -11.78 -12.33 -7.71
N VAL A 114 -12.84 -11.53 -7.50
CA VAL A 114 -12.86 -10.43 -6.52
C VAL A 114 -12.51 -10.93 -5.12
N VAL A 115 -12.89 -12.17 -4.77
CA VAL A 115 -12.55 -12.78 -3.49
C VAL A 115 -11.04 -12.95 -3.36
N LEU A 116 -10.36 -13.40 -4.43
CA LEU A 116 -8.90 -13.53 -4.44
C LEU A 116 -8.21 -12.16 -4.40
N ASP A 117 -8.78 -11.14 -5.03
CA ASP A 117 -8.27 -9.77 -4.95
C ASP A 117 -8.34 -9.21 -3.53
N ILE A 118 -9.48 -9.36 -2.85
CA ILE A 118 -9.64 -8.94 -1.45
C ILE A 118 -8.69 -9.73 -0.53
N LEU A 119 -8.57 -11.04 -0.74
CA LEU A 119 -7.62 -11.86 0.03
C LEU A 119 -6.17 -11.42 -0.19
N SER A 120 -5.80 -11.07 -1.42
CA SER A 120 -4.46 -10.56 -1.74
C SER A 120 -4.16 -9.25 -1.01
N LEU A 121 -5.15 -8.35 -0.91
CA LEU A 121 -5.05 -7.12 -0.12
C LEU A 121 -4.86 -7.43 1.36
N ILE A 122 -5.69 -8.31 1.94
CA ILE A 122 -5.62 -8.67 3.36
C ILE A 122 -4.24 -9.27 3.70
N ILE A 123 -3.80 -10.27 2.93
CA ILE A 123 -2.52 -10.95 3.18
C ILE A 123 -1.36 -9.98 2.93
N GLY A 124 -1.41 -9.20 1.86
CA GLY A 124 -0.40 -8.19 1.53
C GLY A 124 -0.22 -7.18 2.66
N VAL A 125 -1.33 -6.66 3.20
CA VAL A 125 -1.31 -5.72 4.33
C VAL A 125 -0.76 -6.38 5.59
N ILE A 126 -1.16 -7.61 5.90
CA ILE A 126 -0.61 -8.36 7.05
C ILE A 126 0.91 -8.50 6.92
N LEU A 127 1.39 -8.99 5.78
CA LEU A 127 2.82 -9.16 5.52
C LEU A 127 3.57 -7.82 5.59
N GLY A 128 3.04 -6.78 4.94
CA GLY A 128 3.62 -5.45 4.97
C GLY A 128 3.72 -4.88 6.38
N GLN A 129 2.69 -5.06 7.22
CA GLN A 129 2.70 -4.59 8.61
C GLN A 129 3.66 -5.40 9.49
N LEU A 130 3.73 -6.72 9.30
CA LEU A 130 4.66 -7.58 10.03
C LEU A 130 6.13 -7.26 9.71
N VAL A 131 6.45 -7.09 8.42
CA VAL A 131 7.80 -6.72 7.97
C VAL A 131 8.17 -5.35 8.51
N ALA A 132 7.28 -4.37 8.41
CA ALA A 132 7.53 -3.02 8.89
C ALA A 132 7.72 -2.97 10.42
N LEU A 133 6.94 -3.73 11.19
CA LEU A 133 7.13 -3.87 12.63
C LEU A 133 8.52 -4.45 12.94
N LYS A 134 8.90 -5.53 12.26
CA LYS A 134 10.21 -6.18 12.46
C LYS A 134 11.37 -5.24 12.12
N ILE A 135 11.25 -4.48 11.04
CA ILE A 135 12.24 -3.46 10.67
C ILE A 135 12.34 -2.41 11.76
N TYR A 136 11.21 -1.89 12.23
CA TYR A 136 11.18 -0.87 13.27
C TYR A 136 11.77 -1.34 14.60
N THR A 137 11.45 -2.57 15.05
CA THR A 137 11.88 -3.05 16.37
C THR A 137 13.25 -3.70 16.40
N ASP A 138 13.62 -4.44 15.34
CA ASP A 138 14.71 -5.43 15.45
C ASP A 138 15.91 -5.10 14.56
N LEU A 139 15.73 -4.28 13.50
CA LEU A 139 16.79 -4.06 12.50
C LEU A 139 17.48 -2.71 12.65
N GLU A 140 18.81 -2.70 12.60
CA GLU A 140 19.58 -1.46 12.48
C GLU A 140 19.76 -1.08 11.01
N LEU A 141 19.38 0.15 10.67
CA LEU A 141 19.45 0.66 9.30
C LEU A 141 20.61 1.63 9.16
N LYS A 142 21.46 1.37 8.18
CA LYS A 142 22.49 2.32 7.70
C LYS A 142 21.89 3.36 6.77
N THR A 143 22.54 4.53 6.66
CA THR A 143 22.08 5.69 5.86
C THR A 143 21.69 5.34 4.42
N TYR A 144 22.43 4.46 3.74
CA TYR A 144 22.12 4.09 2.35
C TYR A 144 20.78 3.35 2.20
N HIS A 145 20.32 2.61 3.22
CA HIS A 145 19.02 1.96 3.16
C HIS A 145 17.89 2.99 3.05
N TYR A 146 17.99 4.08 3.82
CA TYR A 146 17.03 5.18 3.76
C TYR A 146 16.95 5.77 2.35
N LEU A 147 18.10 6.09 1.76
CA LEU A 147 18.17 6.63 0.41
C LEU A 147 17.53 5.69 -0.62
N ILE A 148 17.88 4.40 -0.58
CA ILE A 148 17.34 3.40 -1.52
C ILE A 148 15.82 3.31 -1.40
N ILE A 149 15.29 3.22 -0.17
CA ILE A 149 13.85 3.06 0.06
C ILE A 149 13.09 4.31 -0.34
N TYR A 150 13.61 5.51 -0.04
CA TYR A 150 13.00 6.76 -0.51
C TYR A 150 12.95 6.81 -2.03
N ILE A 151 14.05 6.49 -2.72
CA ILE A 151 14.08 6.47 -4.19
C ILE A 151 13.01 5.51 -4.72
N ILE A 152 13.00 4.25 -4.27
CA ILE A 152 12.05 3.24 -4.75
C ILE A 152 10.61 3.69 -4.47
N PHE A 153 10.31 4.10 -3.24
CA PHE A 153 8.96 4.49 -2.84
C PHE A 153 8.45 5.68 -3.68
N PHE A 154 9.23 6.77 -3.75
CA PHE A 154 8.81 7.94 -4.51
C PHE A 154 8.77 7.68 -6.02
N SER A 155 9.61 6.79 -6.55
CA SER A 155 9.48 6.32 -7.93
C SER A 155 8.13 5.62 -8.15
N PHE A 156 7.70 4.71 -7.27
CA PHE A 156 6.39 4.07 -7.39
C PHE A 156 5.24 5.10 -7.32
N VAL A 157 5.27 6.02 -6.36
CA VAL A 157 4.26 7.09 -6.24
C VAL A 157 4.19 7.91 -7.53
N PHE A 158 5.33 8.30 -8.06
CA PHE A 158 5.42 9.09 -9.29
C PHE A 158 4.90 8.31 -10.51
N LEU A 159 5.27 7.03 -10.63
CA LEU A 159 4.77 6.15 -11.68
C LEU A 159 3.26 5.94 -11.59
N PHE A 160 2.71 5.76 -10.40
CA PHE A 160 1.26 5.63 -10.19
C PHE A 160 0.52 6.83 -10.77
N ILE A 161 1.00 8.04 -10.49
CA ILE A 161 0.41 9.27 -11.02
C ILE A 161 0.56 9.34 -12.54
N ILE A 162 1.77 9.15 -13.08
CA ILE A 162 2.02 9.29 -14.52
C ILE A 162 1.22 8.27 -15.31
N PHE A 163 1.27 6.99 -14.94
CA PHE A 163 0.63 5.92 -15.71
C PHE A 163 -0.89 5.91 -15.60
N THR A 164 -1.46 6.62 -14.62
CA THR A 164 -2.91 6.92 -14.63
C THR A 164 -3.29 7.76 -15.86
N TYR A 165 -2.46 8.74 -16.24
CA TYR A 165 -2.76 9.65 -17.37
C TYR A 165 -2.09 9.27 -18.68
N LYS A 166 -0.99 8.53 -18.60
CA LYS A 166 -0.20 8.03 -19.73
C LYS A 166 -0.08 6.53 -19.62
N THR A 167 -1.22 5.85 -19.75
CA THR A 167 -1.35 4.43 -19.49
C THR A 167 -0.60 3.59 -20.54
N PRO A 168 0.40 2.79 -20.15
CA PRO A 168 1.07 1.88 -21.06
C PRO A 168 0.13 0.76 -21.55
N HIS A 169 0.27 0.34 -22.80
CA HIS A 169 -0.46 -0.80 -23.34
C HIS A 169 0.19 -2.14 -22.94
N LEU A 170 0.17 -2.45 -21.64
CA LEU A 170 0.63 -3.73 -21.09
C LEU A 170 -0.48 -4.38 -20.26
N PRO A 171 -0.52 -5.72 -20.13
CA PRO A 171 -1.58 -6.43 -19.40
C PRO A 171 -1.85 -5.90 -17.99
N LEU A 172 -0.82 -5.40 -17.30
CA LEU A 172 -0.90 -4.79 -15.98
C LEU A 172 -1.88 -3.60 -15.89
N PHE A 173 -2.04 -2.86 -17.00
CA PHE A 173 -2.85 -1.64 -17.09
C PHE A 173 -4.19 -1.85 -17.80
N LYS A 174 -4.47 -3.08 -18.24
CA LYS A 174 -5.71 -3.40 -18.94
C LYS A 174 -6.83 -3.56 -17.91
N ASP A 175 -7.92 -2.83 -18.13
CA ASP A 175 -9.15 -2.99 -17.37
C ASP A 175 -9.71 -4.42 -17.57
N GLN A 176 -9.96 -5.14 -16.48
CA GLN A 176 -10.42 -6.53 -16.53
C GLN A 176 -11.90 -6.67 -16.92
N THR A 177 -12.69 -5.61 -16.79
CA THR A 177 -14.13 -5.58 -17.09
C THR A 177 -14.38 -5.14 -18.53
N THR A 178 -13.73 -4.07 -18.99
CA THR A 178 -13.98 -3.47 -20.31
C THR A 178 -12.92 -3.82 -21.36
N GLY A 179 -11.73 -4.22 -20.92
CA GLY A 179 -10.58 -4.46 -21.79
C GLY A 179 -9.88 -3.20 -22.30
N SER A 180 -10.31 -2.00 -21.87
CA SER A 180 -9.70 -0.72 -22.23
C SER A 180 -8.47 -0.38 -21.36
N TYR A 181 -7.87 0.79 -21.62
CA TYR A 181 -6.72 1.30 -20.88
C TYR A 181 -6.98 2.73 -20.42
N GLY A 182 -6.57 3.05 -19.19
CA GLY A 182 -6.57 4.42 -18.65
C GLY A 182 -7.94 4.96 -18.28
N LEU A 183 -8.08 6.28 -18.35
CA LEU A 183 -9.32 7.03 -18.12
C LEU A 183 -10.24 6.94 -19.35
N ASN A 184 -11.47 6.46 -19.14
CA ASN A 184 -12.56 6.50 -20.12
C ASN A 184 -13.59 7.57 -19.76
#